data_AF-A0A378UE74-F1
#
_entry.id   AF-A0A378UE74-F1
#
_cell.length_a   1.000
_cell.length_b   1.000
_cell.length_c   1.000
_cell.angle_alpha   90.00
_cell.angle_beta   90.00
_cell.angle_gamma   90.00
#
_symmetry.space_group_name_H-M   'P 1'
#
loop_
_entity.id
_entity.type
_entity.pdbx_description
1 polymer ?
#
loop_
_entity_poly.entity_id
_entity_poly.type
_entity_poly.pdbx_seq_one_letter_code
_entity_poly.pdbx_strand_id
1 'polypeptide(L)'
;MQSAEKNHVPVYFRGLISDSVEKTVKYIQYLSSKYGVSGVQIDPVRFSEYQINNVPAYVEKCGPNFDVVYGNVSIENSQMMIKKRGDCKSSS
;
A
#
# COMPACT_ATOMS: atom_id res chain seq x y z
N MET A 1 1.03 8.61 2.07
CA MET A 1 2.50 8.40 2.00
C MET A 1 3.15 8.65 3.34
N GLN A 2 3.08 9.85 3.94
CA GLN A 2 3.60 10.07 5.31
C GLN A 2 3.05 9.08 6.35
N SER A 3 1.75 8.79 6.30
CA SER A 3 1.15 7.77 7.17
C SER A 3 1.72 6.36 6.91
N ALA A 4 2.06 6.02 5.66
CA ALA A 4 2.67 4.72 5.33
C ALA A 4 4.08 4.61 5.95
N GLU A 5 4.89 5.65 5.83
CA GLU A 5 6.22 5.69 6.47
C GLU A 5 6.15 5.61 7.99
N LYS A 6 5.29 6.44 8.61
CA LYS A 6 5.11 6.42 10.07
C LYS A 6 4.71 5.03 10.58
N ASN A 7 3.90 4.31 9.80
CA ASN A 7 3.41 2.98 10.15
C ASN A 7 4.27 1.84 9.56
N HIS A 8 5.43 2.15 8.95
CA HIS A 8 6.32 1.19 8.28
C HIS A 8 5.60 0.28 7.26
N VAL A 9 4.60 0.82 6.57
CA VAL A 9 3.82 0.11 5.55
C VAL A 9 4.45 0.33 4.18
N PRO A 10 4.89 -0.73 3.48
CA PRO A 10 5.47 -0.58 2.14
C PRO A 10 4.42 -0.09 1.13
N VAL A 11 4.87 0.73 0.18
CA VAL A 11 4.01 1.30 -0.87
C VAL A 11 4.31 0.64 -2.22
N TYR A 12 3.26 0.17 -2.89
CA TYR A 12 3.35 -0.48 -4.19
C TYR A 12 2.67 0.35 -5.29
N PHE A 13 3.33 0.43 -6.45
CA PHE A 13 2.72 0.96 -7.68
C PHE A 13 2.42 -0.19 -8.65
N ARG A 14 1.27 -0.11 -9.32
CA ARG A 14 0.85 -1.12 -10.31
C ARG A 14 1.80 -1.21 -11.51
N GLY A 15 2.51 -0.13 -11.81
CA GLY A 15 3.41 -0.03 -12.94
C GLY A 15 4.12 1.31 -12.97
N LEU A 16 4.75 1.62 -14.11
CA LEU A 16 5.48 2.86 -14.31
C LEU A 16 4.54 4.07 -14.35
N ILE A 17 5.02 5.20 -13.87
CA ILE A 17 4.32 6.47 -13.98
C ILE A 17 4.45 6.98 -15.41
N SER A 18 3.30 7.10 -16.10
CA SER A 18 3.23 7.51 -17.50
C SER A 18 4.15 6.66 -18.41
N ASP A 19 4.22 5.35 -18.16
CA ASP A 19 5.04 4.39 -18.91
C ASP A 19 6.55 4.74 -18.99
N SER A 20 7.06 5.53 -18.05
CA SER A 20 8.44 6.00 -18.05
C SER A 20 9.16 5.62 -16.77
N VAL A 21 10.27 4.89 -16.91
CA VAL A 21 11.18 4.57 -15.80
C VAL A 21 11.75 5.85 -15.20
N GLU A 22 12.18 6.81 -16.03
CA GLU A 22 12.73 8.08 -15.58
C GLU A 22 11.75 8.87 -14.71
N LYS A 23 10.49 9.00 -15.16
CA LYS A 23 9.44 9.68 -14.37
C LYS A 23 9.17 8.94 -13.06
N THR A 24 9.17 7.61 -13.10
CA THR A 24 8.97 6.78 -11.92
C THR A 24 10.09 6.97 -10.90
N VAL A 25 11.35 6.96 -11.33
CA VAL A 25 12.51 7.21 -10.47
C VAL A 25 12.46 8.61 -9.88
N LYS A 26 12.19 9.64 -10.68
CA LYS A 26 12.05 11.03 -10.20
C LYS A 26 10.95 11.17 -9.16
N TYR A 27 9.82 10.50 -9.36
CA TYR A 27 8.73 10.51 -8.40
C TYR A 27 9.10 9.78 -7.10
N ILE A 28 9.73 8.60 -7.18
CA ILE A 28 10.22 7.88 -6.00
C ILE A 28 11.24 8.73 -5.23
N GLN A 29 12.20 9.36 -5.92
CA GLN A 29 13.17 10.26 -5.30
C GLN A 29 12.47 11.44 -4.61
N TYR A 30 11.51 12.07 -5.28
CA TYR A 30 10.68 13.12 -4.69
C TYR A 30 9.96 12.65 -3.41
N LEU A 31 9.38 11.46 -3.43
CA LEU A 31 8.70 10.88 -2.27
C LEU A 31 9.67 10.57 -1.13
N SER A 32 10.85 10.01 -1.45
CA SER A 32 11.90 9.73 -0.49
C SER A 32 12.39 11.00 0.19
N SER A 33 12.70 12.05 -0.58
CA SER A 33 13.13 13.34 -0.05
C SER A 33 12.05 14.08 0.73
N LYS A 34 10.79 14.04 0.27
CA LYS A 34 9.70 14.81 0.89
C LYS A 34 9.09 14.12 2.12
N TYR A 35 9.08 12.80 2.13
CA TYR A 35 8.30 12.01 3.08
C TYR A 35 9.10 10.94 3.81
N GLY A 36 10.41 10.80 3.53
CA GLY A 36 11.25 9.77 4.14
C GLY A 36 11.01 8.38 3.58
N VAL A 37 10.31 8.27 2.43
CA VAL A 37 9.91 6.99 1.85
C VAL A 37 11.13 6.17 1.42
N SER A 38 11.40 5.11 2.16
CA SER A 38 12.57 4.24 1.95
C SER A 38 12.26 2.98 1.13
N GLY A 39 10.98 2.62 0.99
CA GLY A 39 10.56 1.35 0.38
C GLY A 39 9.41 1.51 -0.62
N VAL A 40 9.66 2.11 -1.78
CA VAL A 40 8.75 1.98 -2.92
C VAL A 40 9.19 0.78 -3.77
N GLN A 41 8.29 -0.18 -3.94
CA GLN A 41 8.51 -1.32 -4.82
C GLN A 41 7.54 -1.28 -6.00
N ILE A 42 8.05 -1.59 -7.19
CA ILE A 42 7.24 -1.83 -8.38
C ILE A 42 7.02 -3.34 -8.43
N ASP A 43 5.85 -3.78 -7.95
CA ASP A 43 5.49 -5.19 -7.87
C ASP A 43 4.11 -5.40 -8.49
N PRO A 44 4.04 -5.72 -9.80
CA PRO A 44 2.75 -5.95 -10.46
C PRO A 44 2.07 -7.22 -9.95
N VAL A 45 2.80 -8.17 -9.34
CA VAL A 45 2.26 -9.44 -8.88
C VAL A 45 1.34 -9.25 -7.70
N ARG A 46 1.64 -8.31 -6.79
CA ARG A 46 0.80 -8.01 -5.62
C ARG A 46 -0.59 -7.49 -5.96
N PHE A 47 -0.72 -6.72 -7.05
CA PHE A 47 -2.04 -6.27 -7.49
C PHE A 47 -2.91 -7.45 -7.91
N SER A 48 -2.32 -8.43 -8.59
CA SER A 48 -3.00 -9.68 -8.95
C SER A 48 -3.23 -10.59 -7.74
N GLU A 49 -2.24 -10.77 -6.86
CA GLU A 49 -2.32 -11.59 -5.63
C GLU A 49 -3.48 -11.12 -4.73
N TYR A 50 -3.58 -9.81 -4.50
CA TYR A 50 -4.61 -9.22 -3.64
C TYR A 50 -5.87 -8.77 -4.40
N GLN A 51 -5.97 -9.10 -5.70
CA GLN A 51 -7.13 -8.78 -6.53
C GLN A 51 -7.51 -7.28 -6.53
N ILE A 52 -6.51 -6.40 -6.53
CA ILE A 52 -6.68 -4.94 -6.45
C ILE A 52 -7.09 -4.37 -7.80
N ASN A 53 -8.36 -4.01 -7.92
CA ASN A 53 -8.93 -3.41 -9.14
C ASN A 53 -9.06 -1.89 -9.07
N ASN A 54 -9.00 -1.31 -7.87
CA ASN A 54 -9.16 0.13 -7.63
C ASN A 54 -8.08 0.65 -6.69
N VAL A 55 -7.66 1.90 -6.88
CA VAL A 55 -6.66 2.57 -6.04
C VAL A 55 -7.21 3.90 -5.49
N PRO A 56 -6.77 4.35 -4.30
CA PRO A 56 -5.85 3.66 -3.38
C PRO A 56 -6.51 2.48 -2.64
N ALA A 57 -5.68 1.52 -2.22
CA ALA A 57 -6.08 0.35 -1.43
C ALA A 57 -5.05 0.07 -0.33
N TYR A 58 -5.54 -0.27 0.87
CA TYR A 58 -4.75 -0.79 1.99
C TYR A 58 -4.99 -2.28 2.12
N VAL A 59 -3.93 -3.07 2.24
CA VAL A 59 -4.00 -4.53 2.36
C VAL A 59 -3.35 -4.95 3.68
N GLU A 60 -4.05 -5.78 4.45
CA GLU A 60 -3.50 -6.43 5.63
C GLU A 60 -3.46 -7.95 5.38
N LYS A 61 -2.27 -8.53 5.40
CA LYS A 61 -2.07 -9.97 5.20
C LYS A 61 -1.96 -10.67 6.56
N CYS A 62 -2.73 -11.73 6.75
CA CYS A 62 -2.77 -12.53 7.97
C CYS A 62 -2.58 -14.02 7.65
N GLY A 63 -1.33 -14.41 7.40
CA GLY A 63 -1.00 -15.77 6.97
C GLY A 63 -1.47 -16.02 5.53
N PRO A 64 -2.32 -17.05 5.26
CA PRO A 64 -2.86 -17.31 3.93
C PRO A 64 -3.97 -16.36 3.51
N ASN A 65 -4.57 -15.64 4.47
CA ASN A 65 -5.69 -14.73 4.22
C ASN A 65 -5.21 -13.27 4.13
N PHE A 66 -6.04 -12.41 3.56
CA PHE A 66 -5.82 -10.97 3.54
C PHE A 66 -7.14 -10.22 3.53
N ASP A 67 -7.15 -9.01 4.09
CA ASP A 67 -8.24 -8.05 3.98
C ASP A 67 -7.81 -6.85 3.12
N VAL A 68 -8.77 -6.25 2.42
CA VAL A 68 -8.55 -5.05 1.59
C VAL A 68 -9.51 -3.94 1.99
N VAL A 69 -8.98 -2.75 2.24
CA VAL A 69 -9.76 -1.52 2.45
C VAL A 69 -9.48 -0.56 1.28
N TYR A 70 -10.53 -0.21 0.55
CA TYR A 70 -10.44 0.71 -0.59
C TYR A 70 -10.74 2.16 -0.19
N GLY A 71 -10.15 3.10 -0.93
CA GLY A 71 -10.44 4.52 -0.84
C GLY A 71 -9.45 5.31 0.03
N ASN A 72 -9.69 6.61 0.13
CA ASN A 72 -8.81 7.55 0.83
C ASN A 72 -9.04 7.55 2.35
N VAL A 73 -8.81 6.41 2.99
CA VAL A 73 -8.92 6.20 4.43
C VAL A 73 -7.53 6.20 5.04
N SER A 74 -7.36 6.70 6.27
CA SER A 74 -6.06 6.60 6.95
C SER A 74 -5.69 5.15 7.25
N ILE A 75 -4.40 4.86 7.39
CA ILE A 75 -3.93 3.49 7.69
C ILE A 75 -4.48 3.03 9.03
N GLU A 76 -4.49 3.89 10.05
CA GLU A 76 -5.00 3.57 11.38
C GLU A 76 -6.49 3.23 11.35
N ASN A 77 -7.27 3.97 10.55
CA ASN A 77 -8.70 3.68 10.37
C ASN A 77 -8.91 2.40 9.55
N SER A 78 -8.08 2.15 8.54
CA SER A 78 -8.14 0.91 7.74
C SER A 78 -7.88 -0.32 8.61
N GLN A 79 -6.83 -0.28 9.44
CA GLN A 79 -6.55 -1.30 10.45
C GLN A 79 -7.69 -1.44 11.46
N MET A 80 -8.30 -0.34 11.90
CA MET A 80 -9.45 -0.40 12.80
C MET A 80 -10.66 -1.08 12.16
N MET A 81 -10.92 -0.81 10.87
CA MET A 81 -12.00 -1.47 10.13
C MET A 81 -11.77 -2.98 10.04
N ILE A 82 -10.54 -3.39 9.73
CA ILE A 82 -10.13 -4.78 9.66
C ILE A 82 -10.26 -5.47 11.02
N LYS A 83 -9.73 -4.86 12.09
CA LYS A 83 -9.87 -5.39 13.47
C LYS A 83 -11.32 -5.55 13.91
N LYS A 84 -12.23 -4.69 13.44
CA LYS A 84 -13.66 -4.75 13.81
C LYS A 84 -14.47 -5.73 12.96
N ARG A 85 -14.13 -5.89 11.68
CA ARG A 85 -15.02 -6.52 10.68
C ARG A 85 -14.35 -7.49 9.71
N GLY A 86 -13.04 -7.43 9.58
CA GLY A 86 -12.26 -8.23 8.63
C GLY A 86 -11.94 -9.63 9.15
N ASP A 87 -11.46 -10.46 8.23
CA ASP A 87 -11.04 -11.83 8.52
C ASP A 87 -9.71 -11.86 9.27
N CYS A 88 -8.86 -10.83 9.09
CA CYS A 88 -7.57 -10.69 9.77
C CYS A 88 -7.68 -10.22 11.23
N LYS A 89 -8.89 -10.01 11.78
CA LYS A 89 -9.11 -9.55 13.17
C LYS A 89 -8.43 -10.37 14.27
N SER A 90 -8.16 -11.66 14.03
CA SER A 90 -7.56 -12.58 15.02
C SER A 90 -6.03 -12.67 14.95
N SER A 91 -5.41 -11.87 14.08
CA SER A 91 -3.97 -11.85 13.87
C SER A 91 -3.39 -10.76 14.77
N SER A 92 -3.15 -11.09 16.03
CA SER A 92 -2.57 -10.18 17.02
C SER A 92 -1.47 -10.88 17.80
#